data_AF-A0A3C1DPF0-F1
#
_entry.id   AF-A0A3C1DPF0-F1
#
_cell.length_a   1.000
_cell.length_b   1.000
_cell.length_c   1.000
_cell.angle_alpha   90.00
_cell.angle_beta   90.00
_cell.angle_gamma   90.00
#
_symmetry.space_group_name_H-M   'P 1'
#
loop_
_entity.id
_entity.type
_entity.pdbx_description
1 polymer ?
#
loop_
_entity_poly.entity_id
_entity_poly.type
_entity_poly.pdbx_seq_one_letter_code
_entity_poly.pdbx_strand_id
1 'polypeptide(L)'
;FQDANGAADGIVASFRTIDSQVEAESALETRARHDDLTGLINRAEVFSQLRARLAQQPRTGKEVAVAFCDLDGFKEINDTYGHK
;
A
#
# COMPACT_ATOMS: atom_id res chain seq x y z
N PHE A 1 32.02 -22.78 15.83
CA PHE A 1 32.89 -23.38 16.86
C PHE A 1 33.30 -24.76 16.35
N GLN A 2 34.61 -25.07 16.33
CA GLN A 2 35.13 -26.37 15.91
C GLN A 2 35.96 -26.93 17.07
N ASP A 3 35.87 -28.24 17.30
CA ASP A 3 36.69 -28.91 18.29
C ASP A 3 38.16 -29.05 17.82
N ALA A 4 39.01 -29.61 18.69
CA ALA A 4 40.42 -29.81 18.42
C ALA A 4 40.71 -30.76 17.22
N ASN A 5 39.71 -31.49 16.72
CA ASN A 5 39.82 -32.38 15.57
C ASN A 5 39.19 -31.80 14.29
N GLY A 6 38.75 -30.52 14.33
CA GLY A 6 38.14 -29.82 13.20
C GLY A 6 36.69 -30.20 12.95
N ALA A 7 36.06 -31.00 13.81
CA ALA A 7 34.64 -31.30 13.71
C ALA A 7 33.82 -30.12 14.25
N ALA A 8 32.68 -29.84 13.63
CA ALA A 8 31.82 -28.75 14.07
C ALA A 8 31.23 -29.06 15.46
N ASP A 9 31.60 -28.27 16.46
CA ASP A 9 31.27 -28.48 17.88
C ASP A 9 30.18 -27.50 18.36
N GLY A 10 29.17 -27.28 17.51
CA GLY A 10 28.00 -26.48 17.91
C GLY A 10 27.25 -25.86 16.75
N ILE A 11 25.98 -25.55 17.03
CA ILE A 11 25.07 -24.82 16.13
C ILE A 11 24.97 -23.39 16.65
N VAL A 12 25.23 -22.42 15.76
CA VAL A 12 24.90 -21.02 16.02
C VAL A 12 23.64 -20.71 15.26
N ALA A 13 22.54 -20.46 16.00
CA ALA A 13 21.30 -19.94 15.44
C ALA A 13 21.10 -18.50 15.91
N SER A 14 20.78 -17.61 14.99
CA SER A 14 20.36 -16.24 15.31
C SER A 14 18.93 -16.04 14.82
N PHE A 15 18.04 -15.62 15.72
CA PHE A 15 16.67 -15.24 15.39
C PHE A 15 16.57 -13.73 15.48
N ARG A 16 16.26 -13.07 14.37
CA ARG A 16 15.94 -11.64 14.36
C ARG A 16 14.45 -11.51 14.16
N THR A 17 13.78 -10.89 15.11
CA THR A 17 12.38 -10.50 14.98
C THR A 17 12.29 -9.42 13.89
N ILE A 18 11.65 -9.75 12.76
CA ILE A 18 11.52 -8.87 11.58
C ILE A 18 10.29 -7.95 11.72
N ASP A 19 9.58 -7.99 12.84
CA ASP A 19 8.29 -7.30 13.05
C ASP A 19 8.33 -5.82 12.65
N SER A 20 9.29 -5.06 13.17
CA SER A 20 9.40 -3.62 12.85
C SER A 20 9.67 -3.30 11.37
N GLN A 21 10.38 -4.17 10.65
CA GLN A 21 10.68 -3.96 9.23
C GLN A 21 9.47 -4.33 8.37
N VAL A 22 8.78 -5.43 8.70
CA VAL A 22 7.55 -5.85 8.04
C VAL A 22 6.43 -4.83 8.24
N GLU A 23 6.30 -4.28 9.45
CA GLU A 23 5.33 -3.22 9.75
C GLU A 23 5.63 -1.94 8.98
N ALA A 24 6.90 -1.52 8.92
CA ALA A 24 7.30 -0.34 8.16
C ALA A 24 7.04 -0.52 6.66
N GLU A 25 7.34 -1.70 6.12
CA GLU A 25 7.08 -2.05 4.71
C GLU A 25 5.58 -2.06 4.41
N SER A 26 4.77 -2.66 5.29
CA SER A 26 3.31 -2.65 5.16
C SER A 26 2.71 -1.24 5.26
N ALA A 27 3.23 -0.39 6.14
CA ALA A 27 2.82 0.99 6.24
C ALA A 27 3.21 1.81 4.99
N LEU A 28 4.40 1.55 4.43
CA LEU A 28 4.84 2.16 3.17
C LEU A 28 3.97 1.72 2.00
N GLU A 29 3.64 0.42 1.91
CA GLU A 29 2.75 -0.11 0.88
C GLU A 29 1.34 0.50 1.00
N THR A 30 0.85 0.62 2.22
CA THR A 30 -0.46 1.22 2.51
C THR A 30 -0.49 2.69 2.05
N ARG A 31 0.51 3.50 2.43
CA ARG A 31 0.63 4.91 2.01
C ARG A 31 0.84 5.07 0.50
N ALA A 32 1.53 4.13 -0.14
CA ALA A 32 1.70 4.16 -1.58
C ALA A 32 0.36 4.00 -2.33
N ARG A 33 -0.63 3.35 -1.70
CA ARG A 33 -1.90 2.97 -2.34
C ARG A 33 -3.14 3.68 -1.81
N HIS A 34 -3.09 4.22 -0.59
CA HIS A 34 -4.23 4.85 0.08
C HIS A 34 -3.98 6.33 0.39
N ASP A 35 -5.08 7.08 0.49
CA ASP A 35 -5.12 8.46 0.97
C ASP A 35 -5.20 8.45 2.50
N ASP A 36 -4.28 9.13 3.18
CA ASP A 36 -4.14 9.07 4.64
C ASP A 36 -5.33 9.71 5.36
N LEU A 37 -6.05 10.66 4.74
CA LEU A 37 -7.19 11.33 5.35
C LEU A 37 -8.46 10.47 5.31
N THR A 38 -8.73 9.82 4.17
CA THR A 38 -9.99 9.10 3.92
C THR A 38 -9.87 7.58 4.04
N GLY A 39 -8.65 7.04 3.96
CA GLY A 39 -8.39 5.60 3.87
C GLY A 39 -8.80 4.98 2.52
N LEU A 40 -9.33 5.76 1.58
CA LEU A 40 -9.66 5.31 0.23
C LEU A 40 -8.38 5.10 -0.60
N ILE A 41 -8.48 4.40 -1.72
CA ILE A 41 -7.36 4.31 -2.66
C ILE A 41 -7.00 5.71 -3.16
N ASN A 42 -5.71 6.03 -3.16
CA ASN A 42 -5.25 7.32 -3.61
C ASN A 42 -5.32 7.42 -5.14
N ARG A 43 -5.10 8.63 -5.66
CA ARG A 43 -5.12 8.92 -7.09
C ARG A 43 -4.19 8.00 -7.89
N ALA A 44 -2.99 7.71 -7.39
CA ALA A 44 -2.02 6.89 -8.11
C ALA A 44 -2.52 5.45 -8.29
N GLU A 45 -3.10 4.87 -7.23
CA GLU A 45 -3.68 3.54 -7.24
C GLU A 45 -4.94 3.46 -8.12
N VAL A 46 -5.81 4.47 -8.09
CA VAL A 46 -6.98 4.57 -9.01
C VAL A 46 -6.53 4.44 -10.47
N PHE A 47 -5.52 5.23 -10.88
CA PHE A 47 -5.02 5.18 -12.26
C PHE A 47 -4.31 3.86 -12.58
N SER A 48 -3.61 3.26 -11.60
CA SER A 48 -2.99 1.95 -11.75
C SER A 48 -4.03 0.88 -12.06
N GLN A 49 -5.10 0.81 -11.26
CA GLN A 49 -6.18 -0.14 -11.45
C GLN A 49 -6.94 0.12 -12.75
N LEU A 50 -7.24 1.38 -13.08
CA LEU A 50 -7.91 1.73 -14.33
C LEU A 50 -7.10 1.26 -15.54
N ARG A 51 -5.78 1.50 -15.57
CA ARG A 51 -4.90 1.01 -16.64
C ARG A 51 -4.91 -0.51 -16.74
N ALA A 52 -4.83 -1.21 -15.61
CA ALA A 52 -4.88 -2.67 -15.58
C ALA A 52 -6.21 -3.20 -16.13
N ARG A 53 -7.34 -2.59 -15.76
CA ARG A 53 -8.69 -2.97 -16.22
C ARG A 53 -8.86 -2.72 -17.72
N LEU A 54 -8.35 -1.61 -18.24
CA LEU A 54 -8.37 -1.30 -19.67
C LEU A 54 -7.46 -2.24 -20.47
N ALA A 55 -6.28 -2.60 -19.94
CA ALA A 55 -5.38 -3.55 -20.59
C ALA A 55 -5.91 -4.99 -20.59
N GLN A 56 -6.70 -5.36 -19.57
CA GLN A 56 -7.34 -6.67 -19.44
C GLN A 56 -8.63 -6.82 -20.26
N GLN A 57 -8.97 -5.89 -21.15
CA GLN A 57 -10.08 -6.08 -22.09
C GLN A 57 -9.59 -6.79 -23.36
N PRO A 58 -9.70 -8.14 -23.45
CA PRO A 58 -9.86 -8.75 -24.76
C PRO A 58 -11.22 -8.29 -25.32
N ARG A 59 -11.33 -8.30 -26.65
CA ARG A 59 -12.45 -7.90 -27.54
C ARG A 59 -13.85 -8.48 -27.18
N THR A 60 -14.27 -8.35 -25.92
CA THR A 60 -15.39 -9.06 -25.29
C THR A 60 -16.55 -8.13 -24.95
N GLY A 61 -16.51 -6.87 -25.37
CA GLY A 61 -17.62 -5.93 -25.21
C GLY A 61 -17.90 -5.51 -23.76
N LYS A 62 -16.96 -5.76 -22.83
CA LYS A 62 -17.05 -5.19 -21.47
C LYS A 62 -16.66 -3.72 -21.55
N GLU A 63 -17.50 -2.83 -21.04
CA GLU A 63 -17.21 -1.39 -20.97
C GLU A 63 -16.74 -1.02 -19.56
N VAL A 64 -15.89 0.00 -19.45
CA VAL A 64 -15.49 0.59 -18.17
C VAL A 64 -16.12 1.97 -18.08
N ALA A 65 -16.93 2.19 -17.04
CA ALA A 65 -17.46 3.50 -16.70
C ALA A 65 -16.63 4.11 -15.56
N VAL A 66 -16.42 5.43 -15.62
CA VAL A 66 -15.78 6.21 -14.56
C VAL A 66 -16.75 7.30 -14.12
N ALA A 67 -17.02 7.37 -12.83
CA ALA A 67 -17.80 8.44 -12.22
C ALA A 67 -16.88 9.33 -11.37
N PHE A 68 -17.10 10.63 -11.42
CA PHE A 68 -16.45 11.60 -10.57
C PHE A 68 -17.51 12.29 -9.73
N CYS A 69 -17.30 12.29 -8.41
CA CYS A 69 -18.19 12.92 -7.44
C CYS A 69 -17.37 13.93 -6.66
N ASP A 70 -17.90 15.14 -6.54
CA ASP A 70 -17.32 16.19 -5.72
C ASP A 70 -18.24 16.49 -4.52
N LEU A 71 -17.69 17.05 -3.45
CA LEU A 71 -18.45 17.41 -2.26
C LEU A 71 -18.89 18.87 -2.34
N ASP A 72 -20.19 19.10 -2.55
CA ASP A 72 -20.77 20.43 -2.58
C ASP A 72 -20.56 21.17 -1.25
N GLY A 73 -20.19 22.45 -1.31
CA GLY A 73 -20.01 23.30 -0.12
C GLY A 73 -18.80 22.94 0.76
N PHE A 74 -17.94 22.00 0.34
CA PHE A 74 -16.81 21.54 1.17
C PHE A 74 -15.83 22.66 1.53
N LYS A 75 -15.66 23.66 0.66
CA LYS A 75 -14.83 24.84 0.94
C LYS A 75 -15.37 25.65 2.13
N GLU A 76 -16.67 25.91 2.18
CA GLU A 76 -17.28 26.67 3.27
C GLU A 76 -17.14 25.94 4.60
N ILE A 77 -17.27 24.61 4.59
CA ILE A 77 -17.04 23.77 5.77
C ILE A 77 -15.58 23.92 6.23
N ASN A 78 -14.61 23.75 5.34
CA ASN A 78 -13.19 23.88 5.70
C ASN A 78 -12.83 25.29 6.19
N ASP A 79 -13.40 26.32 5.56
CA ASP A 79 -13.16 27.72 5.93
C ASP A 79 -13.82 28.07 7.29
N THR A 80 -14.94 27.42 7.64
CA THR A 80 -15.69 27.65 8.90
C THR A 80 -15.10 26.87 10.08
N TYR A 81 -14.73 25.61 9.88
CA TYR A 81 -14.31 24.70 10.97
C TYR A 81 -12.79 24.49 11.04
N GLY A 82 -12.04 24.99 10.04
CA GLY A 82 -10.59 24.87 9.96
C GLY A 82 -10.12 23.53 9.38
N HIS A 83 -8.95 23.56 8.75
CA HIS A 83 -8.35 22.48 7.94
C HIS A 83 -7.53 21.42 8.73
N LYS A 84 -7.77 21.24 10.03
CA LYS A 84 -6.90 20.37 10.85
C LYS A 84 -7.02 18.90 10.53
#